data_AF-A0A844FHU7-F1
#
_entry.id   AF-A0A844FHU7-F1
#
_cell.length_a   1.000
_cell.length_b   1.000
_cell.length_c   1.000
_cell.angle_alpha   90.00
_cell.angle_beta   90.00
_cell.angle_gamma   90.00
#
_symmetry.space_group_name_H-M   'P 1'
#
loop_
_entity.id
_entity.type
_entity.pdbx_description
1 polymer ?
#
loop_
_entity_poly.entity_id
_entity_poly.type
_entity_poly.pdbx_seq_one_letter_code
_entity_poly.pdbx_strand_id
1 'polypeptide(L)'
;MYDDFMTPETLSTFAGLVAGVSIIVQFTKPLIKKVFPDGAVRIYTFIISLILTFVFAKSGEGIQGILITIINSVLITMTAMGMYETISDPMAQKVR
;
A
#
# COMPACT_ATOMS: atom_id res chain seq x y z
N MET A 1 -5.76 -16.08 -22.26
CA MET A 1 -6.42 -16.38 -20.95
C MET A 1 -5.50 -16.02 -19.79
N TYR A 2 -4.70 -14.94 -19.91
CA TYR A 2 -3.84 -14.39 -18.85
C TYR A 2 -3.42 -12.95 -19.22
N ASP A 3 -4.29 -12.19 -19.90
CA ASP A 3 -3.91 -10.88 -20.45
C ASP A 3 -4.13 -9.71 -19.49
N ASP A 4 -4.76 -9.95 -18.34
CA ASP A 4 -5.22 -8.90 -17.46
C ASP A 4 -4.45 -8.95 -16.12
N PHE A 5 -3.27 -8.31 -16.11
CA PHE A 5 -2.34 -8.30 -14.97
C PHE A 5 -2.92 -7.58 -13.74
N MET A 6 -3.58 -6.44 -13.94
CA MET A 6 -4.20 -5.61 -12.91
C MET A 6 -5.48 -5.00 -13.48
N THR A 7 -6.61 -5.63 -13.23
CA THR A 7 -7.93 -5.14 -13.65
C THR A 7 -8.63 -4.35 -12.54
N PRO A 8 -9.62 -3.52 -12.87
CA PRO A 8 -10.47 -2.86 -11.87
C PRO A 8 -11.10 -3.85 -10.88
N GLU A 9 -11.52 -5.04 -11.33
CA GLU A 9 -12.09 -6.08 -10.48
C GLU A 9 -11.04 -6.59 -9.50
N THR A 10 -9.82 -6.87 -9.96
CA THR A 10 -8.74 -7.31 -9.07
C THR A 10 -8.35 -6.22 -8.07
N LEU A 11 -8.25 -4.97 -8.51
CA LEU A 11 -7.99 -3.78 -7.68
C LEU A 11 -9.14 -3.40 -6.75
N SER A 12 -10.34 -3.96 -6.95
CA SER A 12 -11.43 -3.81 -5.97
C SER A 12 -11.25 -4.73 -4.76
N THR A 13 -10.41 -5.77 -4.88
CA THR A 13 -10.14 -6.72 -3.80
C THR A 13 -9.02 -6.22 -2.88
N PHE A 14 -9.08 -6.64 -1.62
CA PHE A 14 -8.02 -6.38 -0.65
C PHE A 14 -6.65 -6.87 -1.14
N ALA A 15 -6.57 -8.09 -1.68
CA ALA A 15 -5.32 -8.66 -2.17
C ALA A 15 -4.75 -7.88 -3.37
N GLY A 16 -5.59 -7.45 -4.31
CA GLY A 16 -5.17 -6.64 -5.45
C GLY A 16 -4.69 -5.26 -5.04
N LEU A 17 -5.38 -4.59 -4.10
CA LEU A 17 -4.91 -3.31 -3.56
C LEU A 17 -3.58 -3.45 -2.82
N VAL A 18 -3.43 -4.46 -1.97
CA VAL A 18 -2.17 -4.74 -1.28
C VAL A 18 -1.05 -4.98 -2.28
N ALA A 19 -1.27 -5.82 -3.29
CA ALA A 19 -0.27 -6.09 -4.32
C ALA A 19 0.10 -4.82 -5.10
N GLY A 20 -0.88 -4.04 -5.54
CA GLY A 20 -0.67 -2.80 -6.29
C GLY A 20 0.07 -1.74 -5.48
N VAL A 21 -0.37 -1.48 -4.25
CA VAL A 21 0.30 -0.55 -3.32
C VAL A 21 1.72 -1.03 -3.00
N SER A 22 1.91 -2.33 -2.79
CA SER A 22 3.24 -2.91 -2.52
C SER A 22 4.20 -2.72 -3.69
N ILE A 23 3.75 -2.93 -4.93
CA ILE A 23 4.58 -2.71 -6.11
C ILE A 23 4.98 -1.22 -6.20
N ILE A 24 4.01 -0.31 -6.13
CA ILE A 24 4.26 1.15 -6.23
C ILE A 24 5.27 1.60 -5.16
N VAL A 25 5.05 1.18 -3.91
CA VAL A 25 5.88 1.59 -2.78
C VAL A 25 7.28 1.00 -2.88
N GLN A 26 7.42 -0.26 -3.28
CA GLN A 26 8.75 -0.89 -3.42
C GLN A 26 9.62 -0.16 -4.44
N PHE A 27 9.07 0.22 -5.59
CA PHE A 27 9.82 0.98 -6.61
C PHE A 27 10.07 2.43 -6.19
N THR A 28 9.20 3.05 -5.40
CA THR A 28 9.30 4.48 -5.06
C THR A 28 10.01 4.77 -3.73
N LYS A 29 10.02 3.81 -2.79
CA LYS A 29 10.76 3.88 -1.51
C LYS A 29 12.23 4.32 -1.67
N PRO A 30 13.04 3.78 -2.61
CA PRO A 30 14.43 4.22 -2.77
C PRO A 30 14.55 5.67 -3.25
N LEU A 31 13.57 6.18 -4.01
CA LEU A 31 13.54 7.59 -4.43
C LEU A 31 13.18 8.51 -3.26
N ILE A 32 12.19 8.11 -2.45
CA ILE A 32 11.75 8.89 -1.30
C ILE A 32 12.80 8.93 -0.20
N LYS A 33 13.47 7.80 0.09
CA LYS A 33 14.56 7.75 1.06
C LYS A 33 15.77 8.61 0.70
N LYS A 34 15.94 8.97 -0.58
CA LYS A 34 16.99 9.90 -1.01
C LYS A 34 16.68 11.35 -0.66
N VAL A 35 15.41 11.71 -0.52
CA VAL A 35 14.94 13.10 -0.38
C VAL A 35 14.37 13.37 1.03
N PHE A 36 13.83 12.35 1.69
CA PHE A 36 13.09 12.50 2.95
C PHE A 36 13.58 11.53 4.04
N PRO A 37 13.40 11.89 5.34
CA PRO A 37 13.74 11.04 6.47
C PRO A 37 12.91 9.74 6.49
N ASP A 38 13.40 8.69 7.16
CA ASP A 38 12.83 7.33 7.15
C ASP A 38 11.32 7.25 7.44
N GLY A 39 10.78 8.17 8.26
CA GLY A 39 9.35 8.24 8.58
C GLY A 39 8.44 8.69 7.42
N ALA A 40 9.01 9.38 6.41
CA ALA A 40 8.24 9.90 5.28
C ALA A 40 7.73 8.78 4.35
N VAL A 41 8.46 7.67 4.26
CA VAL A 41 8.02 6.49 3.50
C VAL A 41 6.69 5.99 4.06
N ARG A 42 6.50 6.00 5.38
CA ARG A 42 5.28 5.50 6.01
C ARG A 42 4.05 6.32 5.63
N ILE A 43 4.17 7.64 5.72
CA ILE A 43 3.11 8.58 5.34
C ILE A 43 2.82 8.48 3.83
N TYR A 44 3.86 8.35 3.02
CA TYR A 44 3.70 8.19 1.56
C TYR A 44 2.92 6.93 1.19
N THR A 45 3.28 5.75 1.73
CA THR A 45 2.57 4.50 1.48
C THR A 45 1.10 4.62 1.90
N PHE A 46 0.84 5.30 3.01
CA PHE A 46 -0.52 5.54 3.50
C PHE A 46 -1.34 6.38 2.52
N ILE A 47 -0.75 7.45 2.00
CA ILE A 47 -1.42 8.32 1.01
C ILE A 47 -1.74 7.53 -0.26
N ILE A 48 -0.81 6.72 -0.79
CA ILE A 48 -1.09 5.89 -1.97
C ILE A 48 -2.21 4.91 -1.69
N SER A 49 -2.11 4.19 -0.58
CA SER A 49 -3.12 3.21 -0.19
C SER A 49 -4.50 3.84 -0.09
N LEU A 50 -4.60 5.03 0.52
CA LEU A 50 -5.85 5.76 0.65
C LEU A 50 -6.42 6.16 -0.70
N ILE A 51 -5.58 6.67 -1.62
CA ILE A 51 -6.01 7.02 -2.99
C ILE A 51 -6.51 5.78 -3.73
N LEU A 52 -5.74 4.70 -3.77
CA LEU A 52 -6.11 3.48 -4.50
C LEU A 52 -7.37 2.84 -3.92
N THR A 53 -7.49 2.77 -2.59
CA THR A 53 -8.67 2.20 -1.92
C THR A 53 -9.91 3.05 -2.20
N PHE A 54 -9.79 4.39 -2.25
CA PHE A 54 -10.90 5.27 -2.55
C PHE A 54 -11.39 5.16 -4.00
N VAL A 55 -10.46 4.94 -4.95
CA VAL A 55 -10.77 4.80 -6.37
C VAL A 55 -11.39 3.44 -6.67
N PHE A 56 -10.79 2.36 -6.15
CA PHE A 56 -11.11 1.00 -6.57
C PHE A 56 -11.93 0.18 -5.57
N ALA A 57 -11.86 0.45 -4.27
CA ALA A 57 -12.59 -0.26 -3.22
C ALA A 57 -13.68 0.60 -2.57
N LYS A 58 -14.50 1.24 -3.41
CA LYS A 58 -15.69 1.99 -2.96
C LYS A 58 -16.61 1.09 -2.16
N SER A 59 -16.55 1.21 -0.84
CA SER A 59 -17.25 0.36 0.10
C SER A 59 -18.45 1.11 0.66
N GLY A 60 -19.53 1.22 -0.12
CA GLY A 60 -20.77 1.89 0.29
C GLY A 60 -20.78 3.43 0.11
N GLU A 61 -21.97 4.03 0.27
CA GLU A 61 -22.20 5.46 0.10
C GLU A 61 -22.28 6.20 1.45
N GLY A 62 -21.86 7.47 1.48
CA GLY A 62 -21.93 8.32 2.67
C GLY A 62 -20.76 8.16 3.67
N ILE A 63 -20.96 8.62 4.90
CA ILE A 63 -19.92 8.73 5.95
C ILE A 63 -19.36 7.35 6.33
N GLN A 64 -20.21 6.32 6.35
CA GLN A 64 -19.81 4.95 6.67
C GLN A 64 -18.83 4.38 5.64
N GLY A 65 -19.03 4.67 4.35
CA GLY A 65 -18.11 4.20 3.30
C GLY A 65 -16.75 4.88 3.32
N ILE A 66 -16.71 6.16 3.70
CA ILE A 66 -15.45 6.89 3.91
C ILE A 66 -14.66 6.27 5.08
N LEU A 67 -15.32 5.99 6.20
CA LEU A 67 -14.71 5.34 7.37
C LEU A 67 -14.13 3.97 7.03
N ILE A 68 -14.90 3.13 6.32
CA ILE A 68 -14.45 1.79 5.89
C ILE A 68 -13.26 1.90 4.94
N THR A 69 -13.28 2.87 4.01
CA THR A 69 -12.17 3.11 3.08
C THR A 69 -10.90 3.51 3.81
N ILE A 70 -11.00 4.37 4.83
CA ILE A 70 -9.86 4.76 5.67
C ILE A 70 -9.31 3.53 6.40
N ILE A 71 -10.15 2.73 7.05
CA ILE A 71 -9.73 1.51 7.77
C ILE A 71 -9.04 0.55 6.80
N ASN A 72 -9.62 0.27 5.64
CA ASN A 72 -9.04 -0.59 4.62
C ASN A 72 -7.70 -0.06 4.14
N SER A 73 -7.58 1.25 3.90
CA SER A 73 -6.32 1.86 3.48
C SER A 73 -5.23 1.72 4.54
N VAL A 74 -5.54 1.82 5.84
CA VAL A 74 -4.59 1.58 6.94
C VAL A 74 -4.14 0.12 6.92
N LEU A 75 -5.07 -0.83 6.78
CA LEU A 75 -4.74 -2.26 6.71
C LEU A 75 -3.82 -2.57 5.52
N ILE A 76 -4.18 -2.08 4.33
CA ILE A 76 -3.39 -2.24 3.10
C ILE A 76 -1.99 -1.65 3.28
N THR A 77 -1.91 -0.47 3.89
CA THR A 77 -0.66 0.23 4.20
C THR A 77 0.25 -0.60 5.11
N MET A 78 -0.32 -1.17 6.19
CA MET A 78 0.41 -2.03 7.12
C MET A 78 0.88 -3.32 6.44
N THR A 79 0.03 -3.95 5.62
CA THR A 79 0.40 -5.16 4.88
C THR A 79 1.47 -4.88 3.82
N ALA A 80 1.35 -3.77 3.09
CA ALA A 80 2.31 -3.37 2.05
C ALA A 80 3.68 -2.96 2.61
N MET A 81 3.72 -2.36 3.80
CA MET A 81 4.99 -2.07 4.50
C MET A 81 5.60 -3.31 5.16
N GLY A 82 4.75 -4.18 5.73
CA GLY A 82 5.15 -5.31 6.57
C GLY A 82 5.59 -6.57 5.83
N MET A 83 5.37 -6.68 4.51
CA MET A 83 6.00 -7.74 3.72
C MET A 83 7.44 -7.40 3.32
N TYR A 84 7.75 -6.13 3.09
CA TYR A 84 9.11 -5.73 2.73
C TYR A 84 10.06 -5.88 3.93
N GLU A 85 9.73 -5.40 5.13
CA GLU A 85 10.64 -5.52 6.30
C GLU A 85 10.78 -6.96 6.82
N THR A 86 9.72 -7.78 6.75
CA THR A 86 9.77 -9.19 7.19
C THR A 86 10.48 -10.11 6.18
N ILE A 87 10.48 -9.77 4.88
CA ILE A 87 11.17 -10.56 3.84
C ILE A 87 12.57 -10.03 3.53
N SER A 88 12.77 -8.71 3.53
CA SER A 88 14.07 -8.12 3.15
C SER A 88 15.07 -8.01 4.29
N ASP A 89 14.63 -7.97 5.56
CA ASP A 89 15.55 -8.04 6.69
C ASP A 89 14.84 -8.46 8.00
N PRO A 90 14.59 -9.76 8.23
CA PRO A 90 14.09 -10.24 9.52
C PRO A 90 15.09 -10.04 10.68
N MET A 91 16.34 -9.64 10.39
CA MET A 91 17.41 -9.55 11.39
C MET A 91 17.91 -8.14 11.68
N ALA A 92 17.45 -7.09 10.98
CA ALA A 92 17.77 -5.69 11.23
C ALA A 92 19.19 -5.47 11.80
N GLN A 93 20.19 -6.16 11.25
CA GLN A 93 21.57 -5.95 11.66
C GLN A 93 22.03 -4.72 10.91
N LYS A 94 21.79 -3.55 11.51
CA LYS A 94 22.59 -2.36 11.24
C LYS A 94 24.03 -2.71 11.62
N VAL A 95 24.78 -3.26 10.68
CA VAL A 95 26.23 -3.31 10.77
C VAL A 95 26.72 -1.90 10.53
N ARG A 96 27.03 -1.21 11.62
CA ARG A 96 27.96 -0.10 11.64
C ARG A 96 28.87 -0.24 12.85
#